data_AF-A0A7Z9Y9A7-F1
#
_entry.id   AF-A0A7Z9Y9A7-F1
#
_cell.length_a   1.000
_cell.length_b   1.000
_cell.length_c   1.000
_cell.angle_alpha   90.00
_cell.angle_beta   90.00
_cell.angle_gamma   90.00
#
_symmetry.space_group_name_H-M   'P 1'
#
loop_
_entity.id
_entity.type
_entity.pdbx_description
1 polymer ?
#
loop_
_entity_poly.entity_id
_entity_poly.type
_entity_poly.pdbx_seq_one_letter_code
_entity_poly.pdbx_strand_id
1 'polypeptide(L)'
;MAEIILSLILPGLGHLKKGAVRAGCSFIITVLIHLGILLTALFRERLAWVSEPGEYWFSSTVLYGILSLIWLGALADLRRRGARKGEEYGKGYWEIVKGRFMRDGKGLAGAFILLVIFYLALFAPFFSPYNPLKMELKNTFSPPSKEHPFGTDNFGRDILSRVIYGSRVALGVGAAATIFNMILGGFLGLIAGYYRAAPDAVTMRILEIINSIPFLILALLVMSVFGSG
;
A
#
# COMPACT_ATOMS: atom_id res chain seq x y z
N MET A 1 0.98 32.16 -14.78
CA MET A 1 -0.39 31.85 -15.25
C MET A 1 -0.35 30.70 -16.25
N ALA A 2 0.43 30.80 -17.32
CA ALA A 2 0.57 29.74 -18.31
C ALA A 2 1.07 28.39 -17.74
N GLU A 3 1.86 28.37 -16.66
CA GLU A 3 2.37 27.11 -16.09
C GLU A 3 1.31 26.33 -15.31
N ILE A 4 0.34 27.04 -14.72
CA ILE A 4 -0.80 26.44 -14.02
C ILE A 4 -1.71 25.77 -15.04
N ILE A 5 -2.03 26.47 -16.14
CA ILE A 5 -2.85 25.93 -17.23
C ILE A 5 -2.21 24.65 -17.79
N LEU A 6 -0.89 24.67 -18.02
CA LEU A 6 -0.19 23.52 -18.56
C LEU A 6 -0.24 22.30 -17.62
N SER A 7 -0.19 22.53 -16.30
CA SER A 7 -0.29 21.44 -15.31
C SER A 7 -1.71 21.00 -15.00
N LEU A 8 -2.70 21.81 -15.38
CA LEU A 8 -4.11 21.42 -15.35
C LEU A 8 -4.40 20.35 -16.40
N ILE A 9 -3.78 20.49 -17.57
CA ILE A 9 -3.88 19.52 -18.68
C ILE A 9 -3.15 18.22 -18.33
N LEU A 10 -1.88 18.33 -17.92
CA LEU A 10 -1.09 17.17 -17.51
C LEU A 10 -0.18 17.57 -16.34
N PRO A 11 -0.35 16.95 -15.15
CA PRO A 11 0.48 17.22 -13.98
C PRO A 11 1.97 17.10 -14.31
N GLY A 12 2.73 18.15 -13.98
CA GLY A 12 4.19 18.20 -14.17
C GLY A 12 4.66 19.02 -15.38
N LEU A 13 3.82 19.27 -16.39
CA LEU A 13 4.26 20.08 -17.55
C LEU A 13 4.61 21.53 -17.17
N GLY A 14 3.85 22.14 -16.25
CA GLY A 14 4.17 23.49 -15.76
C GLY A 14 5.50 23.55 -15.00
N HIS A 15 5.90 22.46 -14.35
CA HIS A 15 7.23 22.36 -13.71
C HIS A 15 8.34 22.30 -14.74
N LEU A 16 8.17 21.57 -15.84
CA LEU A 16 9.13 21.55 -16.95
C LEU A 16 9.32 22.95 -17.53
N LYS A 17 8.21 23.68 -17.73
CA LYS A 17 8.25 25.08 -18.19
C LYS A 17 8.99 26.02 -17.24
N LYS A 18 8.92 25.79 -15.93
CA LYS A 18 9.68 26.53 -14.89
C LYS A 18 11.12 26.04 -14.70
N GLY A 19 11.61 25.09 -15.51
CA GLY A 19 12.94 24.49 -15.37
C GLY A 19 13.08 23.50 -14.20
N ALA A 20 12.00 23.18 -13.49
CA ALA A 20 11.98 22.22 -12.38
C ALA A 20 11.83 20.78 -12.90
N VAL A 21 12.80 20.32 -13.70
CA VAL A 21 12.72 19.06 -14.47
C VAL A 21 12.42 17.85 -13.60
N ARG A 22 13.14 17.67 -12.48
CA ARG A 22 12.94 16.51 -11.59
C ARG A 22 11.53 16.41 -11.02
N ALA A 23 10.96 17.54 -10.60
CA ALA A 23 9.61 17.58 -10.06
C ALA A 23 8.57 17.31 -11.17
N GLY A 24 8.76 17.91 -12.35
CA GLY A 24 7.90 17.68 -13.50
C GLY A 24 7.87 16.22 -13.94
N CYS A 25 9.04 15.60 -14.13
CA CYS A 25 9.14 14.19 -14.50
C CYS A 25 8.49 13.27 -13.46
N SER A 26 8.66 13.56 -12.16
CA SER A 26 8.02 12.76 -11.10
C SER A 26 6.50 12.77 -11.22
N PHE A 27 5.88 13.94 -11.37
CA PHE A 27 4.43 14.03 -11.53
C PHE A 27 3.93 13.35 -12.81
N ILE A 28 4.66 13.52 -13.92
CA ILE A 28 4.34 12.89 -15.21
C ILE A 28 4.40 11.36 -15.10
N ILE A 29 5.46 10.81 -14.50
CA ILE A 29 5.60 9.36 -14.33
C ILE A 29 4.46 8.82 -13.45
N THR A 30 4.18 9.49 -12.32
CA THR A 30 3.12 9.04 -11.41
C THR A 30 1.75 9.08 -12.07
N VAL A 31 1.43 10.13 -12.84
CA VAL A 31 0.14 10.20 -13.54
C VAL A 31 0.02 9.13 -14.63
N LEU A 32 1.09 8.88 -15.40
CA LEU A 32 1.08 7.85 -16.44
C LEU A 32 0.88 6.45 -15.88
N ILE A 33 1.50 6.14 -14.73
CA ILE A 33 1.28 4.85 -14.04
C ILE A 33 -0.20 4.68 -13.68
N HIS A 34 -0.82 5.69 -13.06
CA HIS A 34 -2.21 5.59 -12.60
C HIS A 34 -3.21 5.64 -13.76
N LEU A 35 -2.90 6.38 -14.83
CA LEU A 35 -3.68 6.32 -16.07
C LEU A 35 -3.57 4.93 -16.73
N GLY A 36 -2.41 4.28 -16.71
CA GLY A 36 -2.26 2.90 -17.19
C GLY A 36 -3.10 1.90 -16.39
N ILE A 37 -3.17 2.06 -15.07
CA ILE A 37 -4.04 1.27 -14.19
C ILE A 37 -5.51 1.53 -14.52
N LEU A 38 -5.90 2.79 -14.70
CA LEU A 38 -7.25 3.20 -15.10
C LEU A 38 -7.65 2.57 -16.44
N LEU A 39 -6.75 2.62 -17.44
CA LEU A 39 -6.97 2.00 -18.74
C LEU A 39 -7.13 0.49 -18.61
N THR A 40 -6.27 -0.18 -17.84
CA THR A 40 -6.38 -1.62 -17.59
C THR A 40 -7.72 -1.97 -16.94
N ALA A 41 -8.17 -1.18 -15.96
CA ALA A 41 -9.47 -1.35 -15.32
C ALA A 41 -10.64 -1.13 -16.30
N LEU A 42 -10.53 -0.13 -17.18
CA LEU A 42 -11.53 0.19 -18.19
C LEU A 42 -11.63 -0.92 -19.25
N PHE A 43 -10.51 -1.38 -19.81
CA PHE A 43 -10.48 -2.44 -20.82
C PHE A 43 -10.98 -3.79 -20.29
N ARG A 44 -10.90 -4.02 -18.98
CA ARG A 44 -11.44 -5.23 -18.33
C ARG A 44 -12.86 -5.05 -17.80
N GLU A 45 -13.47 -3.88 -18.01
CA GLU A 45 -14.80 -3.52 -17.49
C GLU A 45 -14.91 -3.59 -15.95
N ARG A 46 -13.78 -3.47 -15.25
CA ARG A 46 -13.67 -3.65 -13.78
C ARG A 46 -13.79 -2.35 -12.99
N LEU A 47 -14.41 -1.31 -13.56
CA LEU A 47 -14.68 -0.07 -12.83
C LEU A 47 -16.00 -0.18 -12.09
N ALA A 48 -16.07 0.41 -10.90
CA ALA A 48 -17.24 0.35 -10.01
C ALA A 48 -18.56 0.79 -10.66
N TRP A 49 -18.49 1.64 -11.68
CA TRP A 49 -19.64 2.19 -12.40
C TRP A 49 -20.01 1.41 -13.67
N VAL A 50 -19.19 0.43 -14.05
CA VAL A 50 -19.33 -0.39 -15.27
C VAL A 50 -19.72 -1.84 -14.91
N SER A 51 -19.31 -2.30 -13.73
CA SER A 51 -19.51 -3.67 -13.24
C SER A 51 -20.29 -3.69 -11.92
N GLU A 52 -20.57 -4.89 -11.38
CA GLU A 52 -21.29 -5.03 -10.12
C GLU A 52 -20.69 -4.15 -9.00
N PRO A 53 -21.48 -3.26 -8.37
CA PRO A 53 -20.96 -2.19 -7.51
C PRO A 53 -20.10 -2.66 -6.32
N GLY A 54 -20.24 -3.92 -5.89
CA GLY A 54 -19.59 -4.42 -4.67
C GLY A 54 -18.09 -4.72 -4.80
N GLU A 55 -17.64 -5.29 -5.92
CA GLU A 55 -16.29 -5.84 -6.00
C GLU A 55 -15.19 -4.78 -6.27
N TYR A 56 -15.53 -3.70 -6.99
CA TYR A 56 -14.56 -2.77 -7.55
C TYR A 56 -14.59 -1.37 -6.94
N TRP A 57 -15.56 -1.07 -6.07
CA TRP A 57 -15.78 0.26 -5.49
C TRP A 57 -14.55 0.82 -4.80
N PHE A 58 -13.94 0.04 -3.90
CA PHE A 58 -12.78 0.48 -3.13
C PHE A 58 -11.60 0.85 -4.05
N SER A 59 -11.20 -0.07 -4.93
CA SER A 59 -10.05 0.14 -5.83
C SER A 59 -10.29 1.29 -6.81
N SER A 60 -11.52 1.45 -7.29
CA SER A 60 -11.91 2.54 -8.19
C SER A 60 -11.87 3.89 -7.45
N THR A 61 -12.47 3.98 -6.27
CA THR A 61 -12.50 5.20 -5.46
C THR A 61 -11.08 5.64 -5.09
N VAL A 62 -10.23 4.69 -4.68
CA VAL A 62 -8.83 4.95 -4.37
C VAL A 62 -8.08 5.44 -5.60
N LEU A 63 -8.30 4.85 -6.78
CA LEU A 63 -7.65 5.28 -8.02
C LEU A 63 -8.00 6.73 -8.37
N TYR A 64 -9.28 7.09 -8.36
CA TYR A 64 -9.73 8.47 -8.62
C TYR A 64 -9.25 9.44 -7.55
N GLY A 65 -9.21 9.01 -6.29
CA GLY A 65 -8.64 9.78 -5.18
C GLY A 65 -7.16 10.08 -5.40
N ILE A 66 -6.35 9.09 -5.77
CA ILE A 66 -4.92 9.27 -6.05
C ILE A 66 -4.71 10.19 -7.25
N LEU A 67 -5.45 9.98 -8.35
CA LEU A 67 -5.40 10.88 -9.50
C LEU A 67 -5.73 12.32 -9.08
N SER A 68 -6.81 12.54 -8.32
CA SER A 68 -7.18 13.88 -7.83
C SER A 68 -6.06 14.51 -6.98
N LEU A 69 -5.46 13.73 -6.08
CA LEU A 69 -4.35 14.17 -5.24
C LEU A 69 -3.09 14.52 -6.03
N ILE A 70 -2.80 13.81 -7.13
CA ILE A 70 -1.67 14.13 -8.02
C ILE A 70 -1.87 15.51 -8.66
N TRP A 71 -3.08 15.80 -9.15
CA TRP A 71 -3.39 17.12 -9.74
C TRP A 71 -3.32 18.23 -8.69
N LEU A 72 -3.98 18.04 -7.55
CA LEU A 72 -3.95 19.01 -6.46
C LEU A 72 -2.53 19.25 -5.96
N GLY A 73 -1.73 18.19 -5.81
CA GLY A 73 -0.34 18.26 -5.41
C GLY A 73 0.53 19.03 -6.41
N ALA A 74 0.38 18.76 -7.72
CA ALA A 74 1.12 19.47 -8.76
C ALA A 74 0.79 20.96 -8.79
N LEU A 75 -0.49 21.32 -8.65
CA LEU A 75 -0.95 22.71 -8.61
C LEU A 75 -0.48 23.44 -7.33
N ALA A 76 -0.60 22.77 -6.17
CA ALA A 76 -0.13 23.31 -4.89
C ALA A 76 1.38 23.53 -4.89
N ASP A 77 2.17 22.60 -5.43
CA ASP A 77 3.62 22.72 -5.55
C ASP A 77 4.01 23.89 -6.48
N LEU A 78 3.35 24.06 -7.63
CA LEU A 78 3.59 25.20 -8.52
C LEU A 78 3.25 26.55 -7.90
N ARG A 79 2.18 26.60 -7.10
CA ARG A 79 1.77 27.79 -6.34
C ARG A 79 2.80 28.12 -5.27
N ARG A 80 3.25 27.13 -4.49
CA ARG A 80 4.30 27.29 -3.47
C ARG A 80 5.64 27.74 -4.06
N ARG A 81 6.05 27.17 -5.21
CA ARG A 81 7.26 27.58 -5.93
C ARG A 81 7.19 28.99 -6.50
N GLY A 82 6.00 29.48 -6.82
CA GLY A 82 5.80 30.89 -7.20
C GLY A 82 5.93 31.87 -6.03
N ALA A 83 5.64 31.41 -4.80
CA ALA A 83 5.71 32.22 -3.58
C ALA A 83 7.07 32.19 -2.88
N ARG A 84 7.89 31.14 -3.07
CA ARG A 84 9.22 31.00 -2.46
C ARG A 84 10.26 31.84 -3.21
N LYS A 85 10.43 33.10 -2.81
CA LYS A 85 11.71 33.83 -2.99
C LYS A 85 12.60 33.53 -1.78
N GLY A 86 13.71 32.83 -2.00
CA GLY A 86 14.96 33.01 -1.25
C GLY A 86 15.00 32.71 0.25
N GLU A 87 14.73 31.47 0.67
CA GLU A 87 15.24 30.98 1.97
C GLU A 87 15.82 29.58 1.81
N GLU A 88 17.16 29.49 1.80
CA GLU A 88 17.89 28.23 1.97
C GLU A 88 17.81 27.81 3.44
N TYR A 89 16.82 26.97 3.75
CA TYR A 89 16.79 26.28 5.03
C TYR A 89 17.86 25.19 5.05
N GLY A 90 18.62 25.11 6.14
CA GLY A 90 19.52 23.98 6.40
C GLY A 90 18.78 22.66 6.27
N LYS A 91 19.46 21.64 5.72
CA LYS A 91 18.83 20.34 5.40
C LYS A 91 18.12 19.76 6.63
N GLY A 92 16.81 19.56 6.51
CA GLY A 92 16.02 18.96 7.58
C GLY A 92 16.45 17.51 7.87
N TYR A 93 16.17 17.02 9.07
CA TYR A 93 16.47 15.63 9.47
C TYR A 93 16.03 14.61 8.41
N TRP A 94 14.81 14.77 7.88
CA TRP A 94 14.25 13.90 6.85
C TRP A 94 14.99 13.95 5.51
N GLU A 95 15.62 15.06 5.16
CA GLU A 95 16.42 15.16 3.94
C GLU A 95 17.75 14.40 4.08
N ILE A 96 18.34 14.44 5.27
CA ILE A 96 19.55 13.67 5.61
C ILE A 96 19.23 12.18 5.57
N VAL A 97 18.13 11.76 6.21
CA VAL A 97 17.68 10.35 6.21
C VAL A 97 17.39 9.88 4.79
N LYS A 98 16.64 10.66 4.00
CA LYS A 98 16.36 10.33 2.59
C LYS A 98 17.64 10.19 1.78
N GLY A 99 18.59 11.12 1.94
CA GLY A 99 19.88 11.07 1.24
C GLY A 99 20.70 9.83 1.57
N ARG A 100 20.66 9.37 2.83
CA ARG A 100 21.31 8.11 3.25
C ARG A 100 20.58 6.89 2.70
N PHE A 101 19.26 6.85 2.80
CA PHE A 101 18.45 5.73 2.32
C PHE A 101 18.57 5.53 0.81
N MET A 102 18.58 6.62 0.02
CA MET A 102 18.75 6.55 -1.43
C MET A 102 20.13 6.05 -1.88
N ARG A 103 21.10 5.93 -0.95
CA ARG A 103 22.42 5.35 -1.23
C ARG A 103 22.52 3.88 -0.81
N ASP A 104 21.56 3.38 -0.04
CA ASP A 104 21.49 1.99 0.36
C ASP A 104 20.71 1.17 -0.67
N GLY A 105 21.45 0.44 -1.52
CA GLY A 105 20.86 -0.40 -2.56
C GLY A 105 19.94 -1.50 -2.01
N LYS A 106 20.23 -2.03 -0.81
CA LYS A 106 19.38 -3.07 -0.19
C LYS A 106 18.08 -2.47 0.32
N GLY A 107 18.17 -1.32 0.99
CA GLY A 107 17.01 -0.55 1.43
C GLY A 107 16.09 -0.18 0.26
N LEU A 108 16.67 0.29 -0.85
CA LEU A 108 15.91 0.63 -2.06
C LEU A 108 15.24 -0.60 -2.70
N ALA A 109 15.94 -1.73 -2.78
CA ALA A 109 15.35 -2.98 -3.30
C ALA A 109 14.17 -3.44 -2.44
N GLY A 110 14.32 -3.43 -1.11
CA GLY A 110 13.24 -3.77 -0.19
C GLY A 110 12.04 -2.84 -0.31
N ALA A 111 12.29 -1.52 -0.36
CA ALA A 111 11.23 -0.53 -0.56
C ALA A 111 10.51 -0.71 -1.90
N PHE A 112 11.24 -1.02 -2.97
CA PHE A 112 10.64 -1.30 -4.28
C PHE A 112 9.71 -2.52 -4.23
N ILE A 113 10.16 -3.63 -3.64
CA ILE A 113 9.35 -4.85 -3.50
C ILE A 113 8.08 -4.57 -2.71
N LEU A 114 8.20 -3.90 -1.56
CA LEU A 114 7.05 -3.52 -0.73
C LEU A 114 6.07 -2.62 -1.48
N LEU A 115 6.59 -1.66 -2.24
CA LEU A 115 5.76 -0.76 -3.05
C LEU A 115 5.01 -1.53 -4.14
N VAL A 116 5.65 -2.49 -4.82
CA VAL A 116 4.99 -3.35 -5.81
C VAL A 116 3.88 -4.18 -5.17
N ILE A 117 4.15 -4.84 -4.04
CA ILE A 117 3.14 -5.65 -3.32
C ILE A 117 1.98 -4.77 -2.89
N PHE A 118 2.26 -3.57 -2.35
CA PHE A 118 1.24 -2.62 -1.93
C PHE A 118 0.34 -2.18 -3.10
N TYR A 119 0.92 -1.88 -4.26
CA TYR A 119 0.14 -1.51 -5.45
C TYR A 119 -0.69 -2.69 -5.98
N LEU A 120 -0.12 -3.90 -6.04
CA LEU A 120 -0.86 -5.11 -6.43
C LEU A 120 -2.03 -5.37 -5.49
N ALA A 121 -1.85 -5.19 -4.18
CA ALA A 121 -2.92 -5.32 -3.20
C ALA A 121 -4.00 -4.24 -3.37
N LEU A 122 -3.59 -2.98 -3.53
CA LEU A 122 -4.50 -1.84 -3.65
C LEU A 122 -5.39 -1.95 -4.90
N PHE A 123 -4.82 -2.47 -5.99
CA PHE A 123 -5.50 -2.64 -7.27
C PHE A 123 -5.73 -4.11 -7.62
N ALA A 124 -5.84 -4.99 -6.62
CA ALA A 124 -5.99 -6.43 -6.81
C ALA A 124 -7.06 -6.83 -7.83
N PRO A 125 -8.28 -6.24 -7.83
CA PRO A 125 -9.30 -6.53 -8.82
C PRO A 125 -8.88 -6.20 -10.24
N PHE A 126 -7.99 -5.23 -10.47
CA PHE A 126 -7.58 -4.85 -11.83
C PHE A 126 -6.51 -5.81 -12.37
N PHE A 127 -5.66 -6.35 -11.49
CA PHE A 127 -4.54 -7.22 -11.86
C PHE A 127 -4.86 -8.72 -11.83
N SER A 128 -5.75 -9.17 -10.94
CA SER A 128 -6.10 -10.58 -10.80
C SER A 128 -6.66 -11.18 -12.10
N PRO A 129 -6.14 -12.32 -12.61
CA PRO A 129 -6.71 -12.93 -13.82
C PRO A 129 -8.15 -13.38 -13.61
N TYR A 130 -8.43 -14.08 -12.50
CA TYR A 130 -9.73 -14.68 -12.19
C TYR A 130 -10.31 -14.17 -10.87
N ASN A 131 -11.57 -14.54 -10.61
CA ASN A 131 -12.17 -14.34 -9.30
C ASN A 131 -11.50 -15.30 -8.29
N PRO A 132 -10.95 -14.80 -7.16
CA PRO A 132 -10.18 -15.60 -6.21
C PRO A 132 -11.01 -16.66 -5.45
N LEU A 133 -12.34 -16.55 -5.47
CA LEU A 133 -13.26 -17.46 -4.79
C LEU A 133 -13.97 -18.43 -5.75
N LYS A 134 -13.88 -18.21 -7.07
CA LYS A 134 -14.54 -19.06 -8.05
C LYS A 134 -13.89 -20.45 -8.07
N MET A 135 -14.68 -21.45 -7.74
CA MET A 135 -14.25 -22.86 -7.71
C MET A 135 -14.51 -23.53 -9.05
N GLU A 136 -13.54 -24.31 -9.53
CA GLU A 136 -13.64 -25.10 -10.75
C GLU A 136 -13.10 -26.50 -10.52
N LEU A 137 -13.96 -27.42 -10.05
CA LEU A 137 -13.56 -28.78 -9.65
C LEU A 137 -12.81 -29.55 -10.74
N LYS A 138 -13.08 -29.26 -12.01
CA LYS A 138 -12.38 -29.87 -13.16
C LYS A 138 -10.89 -29.53 -13.20
N ASN A 139 -10.51 -28.38 -12.67
CA ASN A 139 -9.15 -27.86 -12.68
C ASN A 139 -8.48 -28.03 -11.31
N THR A 140 -8.85 -29.03 -10.50
CA THR A 140 -8.26 -29.22 -9.16
C THR A 140 -6.79 -29.66 -9.26
N PHE A 141 -5.90 -29.07 -8.45
CA PHE A 141 -4.45 -29.37 -8.43
C PHE A 141 -3.76 -29.33 -9.81
N SER A 142 -4.17 -28.40 -10.65
CA SER A 142 -3.55 -28.22 -11.97
C SER A 142 -2.16 -27.57 -11.81
N PRO A 143 -1.14 -28.06 -12.53
CA PRO A 143 0.19 -27.46 -12.49
C PRO A 143 0.20 -26.06 -13.13
N PRO A 144 1.27 -25.27 -12.91
CA PRO A 144 1.47 -23.98 -13.59
C PRO A 144 1.29 -24.09 -15.11
N SER A 145 0.43 -23.23 -15.66
CA SER A 145 0.12 -23.16 -17.08
C SER A 145 -0.02 -21.70 -17.55
N LYS A 146 -0.18 -21.46 -18.85
CA LYS A 146 -0.44 -20.11 -19.36
C LYS A 146 -1.78 -19.54 -18.87
N GLU A 147 -2.76 -20.40 -18.64
CA GLU A 147 -4.06 -20.02 -18.11
C GLU A 147 -3.99 -19.80 -16.60
N HIS A 148 -3.31 -20.69 -15.87
CA HIS A 148 -3.09 -20.57 -14.43
C HIS A 148 -1.59 -20.47 -14.14
N PRO A 149 -0.98 -19.26 -14.15
CA PRO A 149 0.47 -19.10 -14.03
C PRO A 149 1.08 -19.76 -12.80
N PHE A 150 0.34 -19.82 -11.69
CA PHE A 150 0.77 -20.44 -10.44
C PHE A 150 0.07 -21.79 -10.18
N GLY A 151 -0.73 -22.28 -11.13
CA GLY A 151 -1.59 -23.45 -10.95
C GLY A 151 -2.84 -23.15 -10.12
N THR A 152 -3.51 -24.21 -9.71
CA THR A 152 -4.77 -24.15 -8.95
C THR A 152 -4.70 -24.92 -7.64
N ASP A 153 -5.54 -24.54 -6.69
CA ASP A 153 -5.63 -25.22 -5.39
C ASP A 153 -6.54 -26.46 -5.41
N ASN A 154 -6.77 -27.03 -4.23
CA ASN A 154 -7.60 -28.21 -4.00
C ASN A 154 -9.10 -28.01 -4.31
N PHE A 155 -9.54 -26.77 -4.58
CA PHE A 155 -10.89 -26.44 -5.04
C PHE A 155 -10.90 -25.92 -6.49
N GLY A 156 -9.77 -26.05 -7.19
CA GLY A 156 -9.60 -25.55 -8.55
C GLY A 156 -9.58 -24.03 -8.67
N ARG A 157 -9.29 -23.30 -7.58
CA ARG A 157 -9.18 -21.83 -7.60
C ARG A 157 -7.80 -21.42 -8.07
N ASP A 158 -7.72 -20.34 -8.85
CA ASP A 158 -6.46 -19.81 -9.36
C ASP A 158 -5.56 -19.25 -8.24
N ILE A 159 -4.36 -19.82 -8.08
CA ILE A 159 -3.46 -19.47 -6.97
C ILE A 159 -2.93 -18.03 -7.11
N LEU A 160 -2.63 -17.56 -8.33
CA LEU A 160 -2.13 -16.21 -8.55
C LEU A 160 -3.15 -15.15 -8.10
N SER A 161 -4.40 -15.32 -8.51
CA SER A 161 -5.54 -14.48 -8.10
C SER A 161 -5.69 -14.46 -6.59
N ARG A 162 -5.56 -15.63 -5.93
CA ARG A 162 -5.61 -15.74 -4.47
C ARG A 162 -4.42 -15.08 -3.78
N VAL A 163 -3.23 -15.13 -4.35
CA VAL A 163 -2.05 -14.42 -3.80
C VAL A 163 -2.23 -12.91 -3.88
N ILE A 164 -2.69 -12.39 -5.03
CA ILE A 164 -2.92 -10.94 -5.23
C ILE A 164 -3.99 -10.45 -4.24
N TYR A 165 -5.15 -11.10 -4.17
CA TYR A 165 -6.19 -10.72 -3.21
C TYR A 165 -5.81 -10.99 -1.75
N GLY A 166 -5.08 -12.08 -1.49
CA GLY A 166 -4.55 -12.40 -0.16
C GLY A 166 -3.59 -11.34 0.35
N SER A 167 -2.79 -10.72 -0.53
CA SER A 167 -1.90 -9.62 -0.16
C SER A 167 -2.66 -8.39 0.36
N ARG A 168 -3.86 -8.10 -0.17
CA ARG A 168 -4.74 -7.03 0.34
C ARG A 168 -5.21 -7.32 1.75
N VAL A 169 -5.63 -8.56 2.03
CA VAL A 169 -6.06 -8.97 3.37
C VAL A 169 -4.88 -8.93 4.33
N ALA A 170 -3.73 -9.50 3.96
CA ALA A 170 -2.54 -9.54 4.79
C ALA A 170 -2.01 -8.15 5.16
N LEU A 171 -1.96 -7.23 4.18
CA LEU A 171 -1.58 -5.84 4.44
C LEU A 171 -2.60 -5.11 5.32
N GLY A 172 -3.90 -5.33 5.11
CA GLY A 172 -4.95 -4.74 5.93
C GLY A 172 -4.85 -5.18 7.40
N VAL A 173 -4.75 -6.49 7.63
CA VAL A 173 -4.59 -7.07 8.97
C VAL A 173 -3.28 -6.61 9.60
N GLY A 174 -2.17 -6.67 8.86
CA GLY A 174 -0.87 -6.22 9.35
C GLY A 174 -0.84 -4.75 9.73
N ALA A 175 -1.45 -3.87 8.92
CA ALA A 175 -1.56 -2.45 9.21
C ALA A 175 -2.43 -2.19 10.45
N ALA A 176 -3.60 -2.83 10.55
CA ALA A 176 -4.48 -2.71 11.70
C ALA A 176 -3.80 -3.17 13.00
N ALA A 177 -3.14 -4.34 12.95
CA ALA A 177 -2.39 -4.88 14.07
C ALA A 177 -1.23 -3.95 14.48
N THR A 178 -0.51 -3.37 13.52
CA THR A 178 0.60 -2.45 13.79
C THR A 178 0.11 -1.15 14.44
N ILE A 179 -0.97 -0.56 13.93
CA ILE A 179 -1.56 0.66 14.51
C ILE A 179 -2.04 0.38 15.93
N PHE A 180 -2.75 -0.72 16.12
CA PHE A 180 -3.25 -1.12 17.43
C PHE A 180 -2.10 -1.36 18.42
N ASN A 181 -1.05 -2.06 17.99
CA ASN A 181 0.16 -2.28 18.78
C ASN A 181 0.88 -0.96 19.10
N MET A 182 0.95 -0.02 18.16
CA MET A 182 1.59 1.27 18.40
C MET A 182 0.81 2.11 19.42
N ILE A 183 -0.53 2.07 19.38
CA ILE A 183 -1.38 2.76 20.34
C ILE A 183 -1.28 2.11 21.72
N LEU A 184 -1.55 0.81 21.83
CA LEU A 184 -1.58 0.13 23.12
C LEU A 184 -0.18 -0.06 23.70
N GLY A 185 0.76 -0.60 22.91
CA GLY A 185 2.14 -0.79 23.33
C GLY A 185 2.84 0.53 23.60
N GLY A 186 2.57 1.57 22.79
CA GLY A 186 3.05 2.92 23.07
C GLY A 186 2.49 3.49 24.37
N PHE A 187 1.19 3.35 24.62
CA PHE A 187 0.56 3.82 25.85
C PHE A 187 1.10 3.10 27.09
N LEU A 188 1.16 1.77 27.06
CA LEU A 188 1.73 0.97 28.15
C LEU A 188 3.21 1.29 28.37
N GLY A 189 3.98 1.42 27.29
CA GLY A 189 5.40 1.80 27.34
C GLY A 189 5.62 3.19 27.93
N LEU A 190 4.76 4.16 27.63
CA LEU A 190 4.80 5.49 28.22
C LEU A 190 4.49 5.47 29.73
N ILE A 191 3.47 4.72 30.16
CA ILE A 191 3.14 4.57 31.59
C ILE A 191 4.31 3.91 32.34
N ALA A 192 4.81 2.79 31.84
CA ALA A 192 5.94 2.07 32.43
C ALA A 192 7.18 2.99 32.51
N GLY A 193 7.52 3.67 31.42
CA GLY A 193 8.69 4.54 31.32
C GLY A 193 8.60 5.83 32.14
N TYR A 194 7.40 6.36 32.36
CA TYR A 194 7.18 7.57 33.16
C TYR A 194 7.26 7.29 34.66
N TYR A 195 6.58 6.23 35.14
CA TYR A 195 6.50 5.94 36.58
C TYR A 195 7.65 5.07 37.10
N ARG A 196 8.36 4.31 36.25
CA ARG A 196 9.58 3.51 36.55
C ARG A 196 9.52 2.61 37.80
N ALA A 197 8.33 2.28 38.26
CA ALA A 197 8.10 1.54 39.51
C ALA A 197 7.14 0.37 39.24
N ALA A 198 6.13 0.16 40.10
CA ALA A 198 5.18 -0.95 39.96
C ALA A 198 4.55 -1.10 38.54
N PRO A 199 4.17 -0.02 37.81
CA PRO A 199 3.61 -0.17 36.47
C PRO A 199 4.58 -0.78 35.44
N ASP A 200 5.88 -0.50 35.57
CA ASP A 200 6.91 -1.08 34.71
C ASP A 200 7.08 -2.57 35.01
N ALA A 201 7.23 -2.91 36.30
CA ALA A 201 7.34 -4.29 36.74
C ALA A 201 6.13 -5.14 36.32
N VAL A 202 4.90 -4.66 36.52
CA VAL A 202 3.69 -5.38 36.13
C VAL A 202 3.62 -5.57 34.61
N THR A 203 3.90 -4.52 33.84
CA THR A 203 3.89 -4.58 32.37
C THR A 203 4.90 -5.60 31.86
N MET A 204 6.13 -5.57 32.36
CA MET A 204 7.16 -6.53 31.98
C MET A 204 6.77 -7.97 32.34
N ARG A 205 6.17 -8.21 33.51
CA ARG A 205 5.71 -9.56 33.90
C ARG A 205 4.63 -10.10 32.98
N ILE A 206 3.67 -9.25 32.57
CA ILE A 206 2.64 -9.66 31.61
C ILE A 206 3.28 -10.03 30.27
N LEU A 207 4.21 -9.22 29.77
CA LEU A 207 4.91 -9.50 28.51
C LEU A 207 5.74 -10.79 28.57
N GLU A 208 6.43 -11.05 29.68
CA GLU A 208 7.16 -12.30 29.90
C GLU A 208 6.23 -13.52 29.87
N ILE A 209 5.08 -13.44 30.56
CA ILE A 209 4.09 -14.52 30.57
C ILE A 209 3.55 -14.79 29.15
N ILE A 210 3.16 -13.74 28.42
CA ILE A 210 2.65 -13.91 27.05
C ILE A 210 3.72 -14.51 26.13
N ASN A 211 4.97 -14.03 26.21
CA ASN A 211 6.08 -14.52 25.39
C ASN A 211 6.57 -15.92 25.81
N SER A 212 6.22 -16.40 27.01
CA SER A 212 6.54 -17.75 27.45
C SER A 212 5.73 -18.82 26.70
N ILE A 213 4.56 -18.45 26.14
CA ILE A 213 3.72 -19.34 25.36
C ILE A 213 4.24 -19.38 23.92
N PRO A 214 4.60 -20.55 23.37
CA PRO A 214 4.98 -20.67 21.97
C PRO A 214 3.88 -20.14 21.04
N PHE A 215 4.24 -19.25 20.11
CA PHE A 215 3.30 -18.60 19.20
C PHE A 215 2.37 -19.60 18.48
N LEU A 216 2.90 -20.75 18.06
CA LEU A 216 2.12 -21.80 17.40
C LEU A 216 0.99 -22.34 18.28
N ILE A 217 1.25 -22.55 19.58
CA ILE A 217 0.24 -23.05 20.52
C ILE A 217 -0.87 -22.02 20.70
N LEU A 218 -0.50 -20.75 20.87
CA LEU A 218 -1.47 -19.67 20.99
C LEU A 218 -2.32 -19.53 19.71
N ALA A 219 -1.69 -19.59 18.53
CA ALA A 219 -2.38 -19.53 17.25
C ALA A 219 -3.37 -20.70 17.07
N LEU A 220 -2.98 -21.92 17.44
CA LEU A 220 -3.85 -23.10 17.41
C LEU A 220 -5.03 -22.95 18.38
N LEU A 221 -4.81 -22.43 19.58
CA LEU A 221 -5.88 -22.19 20.56
C LEU A 221 -6.89 -21.17 20.05
N VAL A 222 -6.41 -20.04 19.50
CA VAL A 222 -7.27 -19.04 18.87
C VAL A 222 -8.06 -19.67 17.72
N MET A 223 -7.41 -20.43 16.84
CA MET A 223 -8.11 -21.16 15.78
C MET A 223 -9.11 -22.19 16.31
N SER A 224 -8.85 -22.85 17.45
CA SER A 224 -9.80 -23.80 18.03
C SER A 224 -11.03 -23.10 18.64
N VAL A 225 -10.86 -21.91 19.22
CA VAL A 225 -11.94 -21.19 19.90
C VAL A 225 -12.76 -20.36 18.91
N PHE A 226 -12.10 -19.73 17.95
CA PHE A 226 -12.72 -18.84 16.96
C PHE A 226 -12.89 -19.49 15.59
N GLY A 227 -12.37 -20.70 15.38
CA GLY A 227 -12.45 -21.43 14.13
C GLY A 227 -13.76 -22.18 13.99
N SER A 228 -14.74 -21.48 13.44
CA SER A 228 -15.78 -22.07 12.61
C SER A 228 -16.37 -20.97 11.73
N GLY A 229 -15.87 -20.93 10.49
CA GLY A 229 -16.43 -20.27 9.32
C GLY A 229 -16.09 -21.12 8.11
#